data_AF-A0A7V9Z1Y1-F1
#
_entry.id   AF-A0A7V9Z1Y1-F1
#
_cell.length_a   1.000
_cell.length_b   1.000
_cell.length_c   1.000
_cell.angle_alpha   90.00
_cell.angle_beta   90.00
_cell.angle_gamma   90.00
#
_symmetry.space_group_name_H-M   'P 1'
#
loop_
_entity.id
_entity.type
_entity.pdbx_description
1 polymer ?
#
loop_
_entity_poly.entity_id
_entity_poly.type
_entity_poly.pdbx_seq_one_letter_code
_entity_poly.pdbx_strand_id
1 'polypeptide(L)'
;MEAVFSIEFTAYVALAVLLYAIREAANIPNRYIPIVAVVLGVAFSILESGAFSFGVLVNGMKYALYGIGSVAAIKYALEKAEGEDKQ
;
A
#
# COMPACT_ATOMS: atom_id res chain seq x y z
N MET A 1 -21.03 16.76 7.98
CA MET A 1 -21.15 15.38 8.51
C MET A 1 -20.85 14.33 7.45
N GLU A 2 -21.29 14.48 6.20
CA GLU A 2 -21.01 13.49 5.13
C GLU A 2 -19.51 13.33 4.78
N ALA A 3 -18.75 14.43 4.66
CA ALA A 3 -17.34 14.37 4.29
C ALA A 3 -16.45 13.62 5.31
N VAL A 4 -16.79 13.65 6.59
CA VAL A 4 -16.06 12.94 7.65
C VAL A 4 -16.28 11.43 7.51
N PHE A 5 -17.51 11.00 7.25
CA PHE A 5 -17.82 9.60 6.96
C PHE A 5 -17.17 9.10 5.66
N SER A 6 -17.11 9.92 4.61
CA SER A 6 -16.42 9.57 3.35
C SER A 6 -14.90 9.42 3.53
N ILE A 7 -14.29 10.28 4.36
CA ILE A 7 -12.87 10.21 4.71
C ILE A 7 -12.55 8.94 5.50
N GLU A 8 -13.35 8.64 6.51
CA GLU A 8 -13.22 7.43 7.32
C GLU A 8 -13.40 6.17 6.45
N PHE A 9 -14.43 6.13 5.60
CA PHE A 9 -14.65 5.01 4.67
C PHE A 9 -13.46 4.79 3.73
N THR A 10 -12.92 5.87 3.16
CA THR A 10 -11.74 5.79 2.29
C THR A 10 -10.52 5.24 3.02
N ALA A 11 -10.33 5.61 4.30
CA ALA A 11 -9.25 5.08 5.13
C ALA A 11 -9.42 3.58 5.39
N TYR A 12 -10.63 3.11 5.71
CA TYR A 12 -10.91 1.69 5.91
C TYR A 12 -10.64 0.87 4.64
N VAL A 13 -11.09 1.36 3.48
CA VAL A 13 -10.83 0.69 2.19
C VAL A 13 -9.33 0.68 1.88
N ALA A 14 -8.62 1.79 2.09
CA ALA A 14 -7.18 1.88 1.89
C ALA A 14 -6.41 0.88 2.78
N LEU A 15 -6.75 0.79 4.06
CA LEU A 15 -6.14 -0.16 4.99
C LEU A 15 -6.44 -1.61 4.60
N ALA A 16 -7.65 -1.90 4.12
CA ALA A 16 -7.99 -3.24 3.64
C ALA A 16 -7.17 -3.64 2.40
N VAL A 17 -7.01 -2.72 1.44
CA VAL A 17 -6.16 -2.94 0.25
C VAL A 17 -4.70 -3.11 0.66
N LEU A 18 -4.20 -2.34 1.62
CA LEU A 18 -2.84 -2.47 2.13
C LEU A 18 -2.60 -3.84 2.78
N LEU A 19 -3.51 -4.29 3.65
CA LEU A 19 -3.44 -5.63 4.26
C LEU A 19 -3.49 -6.73 3.20
N TYR A 20 -4.32 -6.59 2.19
CA TYR A 20 -4.36 -7.51 1.05
C TYR A 20 -3.04 -7.54 0.27
N ALA A 21 -2.44 -6.37 0.00
CA ALA A 21 -1.16 -6.28 -0.68
C ALA A 21 -0.02 -6.91 0.13
N ILE A 22 0.01 -6.69 1.45
CA ILE A 22 0.98 -7.33 2.36
C ILE A 22 0.79 -8.85 2.34
N ARG A 23 -0.46 -9.33 2.35
CA ARG A 23 -0.76 -10.78 2.24
C ARG A 23 -0.16 -11.37 0.97
N GLU A 24 -0.44 -10.76 -0.19
CA GLU A 24 0.07 -11.23 -1.48
C GLU A 24 1.60 -11.20 -1.53
N ALA A 25 2.21 -10.10 -1.11
CA ALA A 25 3.67 -9.93 -1.15
C ALA A 25 4.41 -10.92 -0.24
N ALA A 26 3.87 -11.23 0.94
CA ALA A 26 4.49 -12.13 1.92
C ALA A 26 3.95 -13.58 1.84
N ASN A 27 3.06 -13.88 0.90
CA ASN A 27 2.43 -15.19 0.69
C ASN A 27 1.83 -15.77 2.00
N ILE A 28 1.16 -14.91 2.77
CA ILE A 28 0.67 -15.25 4.11
C ILE A 28 -0.62 -16.08 3.99
N PRO A 29 -0.68 -17.28 4.60
CA PRO A 29 -1.89 -18.09 4.64
C PRO A 29 -3.07 -17.37 5.30
N ASN A 30 -4.30 -17.52 4.77
CA ASN A 30 -5.51 -16.85 5.25
C ASN A 30 -5.75 -16.98 6.77
N ARG A 31 -5.32 -18.08 7.40
CA ARG A 31 -5.44 -18.30 8.85
C ARG A 31 -4.68 -17.28 9.70
N TYR A 32 -3.62 -16.67 9.16
CA TYR A 32 -2.76 -15.74 9.91
C TYR A 32 -3.09 -14.27 9.65
N ILE A 33 -3.96 -13.96 8.67
CA ILE A 33 -4.36 -12.57 8.36
C ILE A 33 -4.88 -11.83 9.61
N PRO A 34 -5.76 -12.40 10.45
CA PRO A 34 -6.25 -11.68 11.63
C PRO A 34 -5.13 -11.34 12.62
N ILE A 35 -4.18 -12.26 12.81
CA ILE A 35 -3.04 -12.06 13.72
C ILE A 35 -2.11 -10.97 13.18
N VAL A 36 -1.82 -11.03 11.89
CA VAL A 36 -0.99 -10.02 11.21
C VAL A 36 -1.64 -8.64 11.26
N ALA A 37 -2.97 -8.57 11.05
CA ALA A 37 -3.72 -7.32 11.16
C ALA A 37 -3.64 -6.72 12.57
N VAL A 38 -3.74 -7.54 13.62
CA VAL A 38 -3.59 -7.09 15.01
C VAL A 38 -2.16 -6.61 15.29
N VAL A 39 -1.14 -7.36 14.89
CA VAL A 39 0.27 -6.97 15.08
C VAL A 39 0.59 -5.66 14.37
N LEU A 40 0.15 -5.53 13.11
CA LEU A 40 0.30 -4.29 12.36
C LEU A 40 -0.48 -3.15 13.00
N GLY A 41 -1.71 -3.38 13.48
CA GLY A 41 -2.49 -2.36 14.18
C GLY A 41 -1.81 -1.85 15.45
N VAL A 42 -1.21 -2.74 16.26
CA VAL A 42 -0.44 -2.35 17.44
C VAL A 42 0.83 -1.58 17.05
N ALA A 43 1.59 -2.07 16.07
CA ALA A 43 2.79 -1.38 15.56
C ALA A 43 2.44 0.01 15.00
N PHE A 44 1.31 0.12 14.33
CA PHE A 44 0.82 1.37 13.77
C PHE A 44 0.33 2.33 14.85
N SER A 45 -0.32 1.85 15.90
CA SER A 45 -0.75 2.68 17.05
C SER A 45 0.46 3.26 17.81
N ILE A 46 1.56 2.51 17.90
CA ILE A 46 2.84 3.00 18.46
C ILE A 46 3.44 4.09 17.55
N LEU A 47 3.24 4.03 16.24
CA LEU A 47 3.64 5.07 15.27
C LEU A 47 2.70 6.29 15.30
N GLU A 48 1.40 6.05 15.50
CA GLU A 48 0.34 7.06 15.52
C GLU A 48 0.44 7.97 16.75
N SER A 49 0.89 7.44 17.88
CA SER A 49 1.11 8.22 19.11
C SER A 49 2.16 9.34 18.97
N GLY A 50 2.80 9.53 17.81
CA GLY A 50 3.69 10.67 17.54
C GLY A 50 3.60 11.39 16.17
N ALA A 51 3.11 10.78 15.08
CA ALA A 51 3.23 11.43 13.75
C ALA A 51 2.23 10.99 12.65
N PHE A 52 1.34 10.05 12.92
CA PHE A 52 0.51 9.45 11.86
C PHE A 52 -0.87 10.12 11.80
N SER A 53 -1.22 10.73 10.66
CA SER A 53 -2.53 11.32 10.42
C SER A 53 -3.11 10.84 9.09
N PHE A 54 -4.42 11.01 8.89
CA PHE A 54 -5.10 10.65 7.63
C PHE A 54 -4.41 11.26 6.40
N GLY A 55 -3.92 12.50 6.50
CA GLY A 55 -3.17 13.15 5.42
C GLY A 55 -1.86 12.44 5.07
N VAL A 56 -1.16 11.91 6.08
CA VAL A 56 0.08 11.13 5.92
C VAL A 56 -0.20 9.80 5.24
N LEU A 57 -1.30 9.11 5.61
CA LEU A 57 -1.71 7.86 4.96
C LEU A 57 -1.95 8.07 3.46
N VAL A 58 -2.78 9.05 3.11
CA VAL A 58 -3.16 9.32 1.72
C VAL A 58 -1.94 9.77 0.90
N ASN A 59 -1.10 10.64 1.44
CA ASN A 59 0.11 11.08 0.75
C ASN A 59 1.13 9.93 0.59
N GLY A 60 1.30 9.10 1.64
CA GLY A 60 2.15 7.92 1.59
C GLY A 60 1.71 6.93 0.50
N MET A 61 0.40 6.66 0.39
CA MET A 61 -0.14 5.83 -0.69
C MET A 61 0.09 6.44 -2.08
N LYS A 62 -0.13 7.75 -2.24
CA LYS A 62 0.13 8.44 -3.52
C LYS A 62 1.59 8.29 -3.92
N TYR A 63 2.53 8.53 -3.00
CA TYR A 63 3.96 8.36 -3.27
C TYR A 63 4.34 6.90 -3.56
N ALA A 64 3.77 5.93 -2.85
CA ALA A 64 3.99 4.52 -3.13
C ALA A 64 3.53 4.13 -4.54
N LEU A 65 2.33 4.56 -4.94
CA LEU A 65 1.78 4.31 -6.28
C LEU A 65 2.61 4.99 -7.38
N TYR A 66 3.07 6.22 -7.16
CA TYR A 66 3.99 6.88 -8.09
C TYR A 66 5.32 6.13 -8.20
N GLY A 67 5.89 5.68 -7.09
CA GLY A 67 7.13 4.89 -7.09
C GLY A 67 6.98 3.57 -7.86
N ILE A 68 5.91 2.81 -7.58
CA ILE A 68 5.62 1.55 -8.29
C ILE A 68 5.43 1.80 -9.79
N GLY A 69 4.64 2.83 -10.15
CA GLY A 69 4.40 3.19 -11.55
C GLY A 69 5.67 3.58 -12.29
N SER A 70 6.54 4.37 -11.67
CA SER A 70 7.83 4.75 -12.26
C SER A 70 8.76 3.55 -12.46
N VAL A 71 8.88 2.67 -11.46
CA VAL A 71 9.73 1.46 -11.57
C VAL A 71 9.19 0.51 -12.64
N ALA A 72 7.87 0.30 -12.70
CA ALA A 72 7.25 -0.54 -13.72
C ALA A 72 7.45 0.05 -15.13
N ALA A 73 7.28 1.37 -15.29
CA ALA A 73 7.50 2.04 -16.56
C ALA A 73 8.96 1.93 -17.04
N ILE A 74 9.93 2.12 -16.14
CA ILE A 74 11.36 1.97 -16.46
C ILE A 74 11.68 0.53 -16.83
N LYS A 75 11.20 -0.45 -16.04
CA LYS A 75 11.41 -1.87 -16.33
C LYS A 75 10.86 -2.25 -17.70
N TYR A 76 9.65 -1.80 -18.03
CA TYR A 76 9.03 -2.07 -19.33
C TYR A 76 9.80 -1.39 -20.49
N ALA A 77 10.28 -0.17 -20.29
CA ALA A 77 11.09 0.52 -21.29
C ALA A 77 12.42 -0.20 -21.57
N LEU A 78 13.07 -0.73 -20.53
CA LEU A 78 14.30 -1.52 -20.66
C LEU A 78 14.06 -2.87 -21.33
N GLU A 79 13.02 -3.61 -20.92
CA GLU A 79 12.65 -4.89 -21.55
C GLU A 79 12.29 -4.72 -23.02
N LYS A 80 11.64 -3.61 -23.39
CA LYS A 80 11.35 -3.29 -24.79
C LYS A 80 12.62 -2.98 -25.59
N ALA A 81 13.55 -2.22 -25.04
CA ALA A 81 14.83 -1.91 -25.71
C ALA A 81 15.69 -3.16 -25.92
N GLU A 82 15.79 -4.05 -24.92
CA GLU A 82 16.52 -5.32 -25.05
C GLU A 82 15.85 -6.32 -26.03
N GLY A 83 14.53 -6.22 -26.21
CA GLY A 83 13.78 -7.02 -27.17
C GLY A 83 13.93 -6.55 -28.62
N GLU A 84 14.18 -5.24 -28.84
CA GLU A 84 14.43 -4.65 -30.15
C GLU A 84 15.88 -4.90 -30.62
N ASP A 85 16.87 -4.97 -29.71
CA ASP A 85 18.29 -5.26 -30.04
C ASP A 85 18.58 -6.72 -30.45
N LYS A 86 17.60 -7.63 -30.32
CA LYS A 86 17.73 -9.07 -30.68
C LYS A 86 17.07 -9.45 -32.01
N GLN A 87 16.60 -8.49 -32.80
CA GLN A 87 16.10 -8.69 -34.17
C GLN A 87 17.12 -8.22 -35.21
#